data_AF-A0A2W5K2J7-F1
#
_entry.id   AF-A0A2W5K2J7-F1
#
_cell.length_a   1.000
_cell.length_b   1.000
_cell.length_c   1.000
_cell.angle_alpha   90.00
_cell.angle_beta   90.00
_cell.angle_gamma   90.00
#
_symmetry.space_group_name_H-M   'P 1'
#
loop_
_entity.id
_entity.type
_entity.pdbx_description
1 polymer ?
#
loop_
_entity_poly.entity_id
_entity_poly.type
_entity_poly.pdbx_seq_one_letter_code
_entity_poly.pdbx_strand_id
1 'polypeptide(L)'
;MSDGGQRSFAPCARGGLRLVATDLDGTLLDSHKQVSPRSRAAIARLAERHIPLIVATGRPLRWLPPVWQQLPVSPLCICMNGALIYDAFRHKILRRTLLQSAELTDIVQSIHRALPEACFAVERSGADTQSQGDGHLPGEFLIAENAEEVWYEQNAPRTTLAALSEEPAAKLLVRCTELSSAEMAEIVRPLVDPVAHVTYSIDSGLLEISHPLATKGKRWRTCWIAGTCRRRP
;
A
#
# COMPACT_ATOMS: atom_id res chain seq x y z
N MET A 1 4.92 47.03 -18.87
CA MET A 1 3.82 46.40 -18.10
C MET A 1 3.08 45.50 -19.08
N SER A 2 3.43 44.22 -19.10
CA SER A 2 2.83 43.21 -19.97
C SER A 2 2.12 42.20 -19.08
N ASP A 3 0.80 42.17 -19.24
CA ASP A 3 -0.15 41.38 -18.49
C ASP A 3 0.07 39.88 -18.72
N GLY A 4 0.46 39.19 -17.66
CA GLY A 4 0.76 37.76 -17.64
C GLY A 4 -0.53 36.95 -17.64
N GLY A 5 -1.06 36.69 -18.84
CA GLY A 5 -2.28 35.90 -19.04
C GLY A 5 -2.20 34.52 -18.39
N GLN A 6 -3.01 34.33 -17.34
CA GLN A 6 -3.33 33.03 -16.74
C GLN A 6 -3.94 32.11 -17.81
N ARG A 7 -3.20 31.10 -18.28
CA ARG A 7 -3.76 30.06 -19.14
C ARG A 7 -4.64 29.12 -18.30
N SER A 8 -5.95 29.34 -18.38
CA SER A 8 -6.99 28.46 -17.86
C SER A 8 -7.09 27.18 -18.68
N PHE A 9 -7.07 26.02 -18.02
CA PHE A 9 -7.34 24.73 -18.68
C PHE A 9 -8.82 24.60 -19.02
N ALA A 10 -9.13 24.16 -20.24
CA ALA A 10 -10.48 23.77 -20.61
C ALA A 10 -10.92 22.56 -19.76
N PRO A 11 -12.08 22.61 -19.08
CA PRO A 11 -12.62 21.44 -18.42
C PRO A 11 -12.91 20.35 -19.46
N CYS A 12 -12.49 19.11 -19.18
CA CYS A 12 -12.99 17.95 -19.93
C CYS A 12 -14.52 18.04 -20.02
N ALA A 13 -15.08 17.89 -21.23
CA ALA A 13 -16.53 17.89 -21.44
C ALA A 13 -17.23 17.02 -20.39
N ARG A 14 -18.39 17.45 -19.88
CA ARG A 14 -19.16 16.67 -18.90
C ARG A 14 -19.33 15.24 -19.44
N GLY A 15 -18.74 14.26 -18.75
CA GLY A 15 -18.74 12.84 -19.16
C GLY A 15 -17.40 12.29 -19.68
N GLY A 16 -16.34 13.10 -19.82
CA GLY A 16 -15.02 12.62 -20.23
C GLY A 16 -14.25 11.82 -19.17
N LEU A 17 -13.38 10.89 -19.59
CA LEU A 17 -12.47 10.16 -18.71
C LEU A 17 -11.50 11.13 -18.02
N ARG A 18 -11.56 11.21 -16.69
CA ARG A 18 -10.74 12.16 -15.90
C ARG A 18 -9.58 11.52 -15.14
N LEU A 19 -9.62 10.20 -14.94
CA LEU A 19 -8.64 9.45 -14.19
C LEU A 19 -8.77 7.97 -14.54
N VAL A 20 -7.65 7.25 -14.49
CA VAL A 20 -7.64 5.78 -14.48
C VAL A 20 -6.99 5.31 -13.18
N ALA A 21 -7.66 4.41 -12.47
CA ALA A 21 -7.09 3.69 -11.35
C ALA A 21 -6.98 2.20 -11.73
N THR A 22 -5.84 1.58 -11.45
CA THR A 22 -5.60 0.16 -11.76
C THR A 22 -4.95 -0.54 -10.59
N ASP A 23 -5.33 -1.80 -10.37
CA ASP A 23 -4.54 -2.71 -9.55
C ASP A 23 -3.28 -3.17 -10.32
N LEU A 24 -2.37 -3.83 -9.61
CA LEU A 24 -1.14 -4.40 -10.16
C LEU A 24 -1.28 -5.88 -10.49
N ASP A 25 -1.19 -6.74 -9.49
CA ASP A 25 -1.13 -8.19 -9.65
C ASP A 25 -2.41 -8.73 -10.31
N GLY A 26 -2.24 -9.46 -11.41
CA GLY A 26 -3.38 -10.01 -12.17
C GLY A 26 -4.22 -8.97 -12.89
N THR A 27 -3.81 -7.69 -12.91
CA THR A 27 -4.51 -6.60 -13.61
C THR A 27 -3.57 -5.88 -14.58
N LEU A 28 -2.63 -5.08 -14.06
CA LEU A 28 -1.64 -4.39 -14.88
C LEU A 28 -0.42 -5.27 -15.16
N LEU A 29 -0.06 -6.11 -14.20
CA LEU A 29 1.04 -7.07 -14.26
C LEU A 29 0.50 -8.46 -14.59
N ASP A 30 1.13 -9.11 -15.56
CA ASP A 30 0.89 -10.52 -15.86
C ASP A 30 1.52 -11.46 -14.81
N SER A 31 1.42 -12.77 -15.06
CA SER A 31 2.02 -13.82 -14.21
C SER A 31 3.54 -13.71 -14.09
N HIS A 32 4.21 -13.10 -15.08
CA HIS A 32 5.65 -12.84 -15.10
C HIS A 32 6.02 -11.49 -14.48
N LYS A 33 5.05 -10.80 -13.87
CA LYS A 33 5.20 -9.47 -13.25
C LYS A 33 5.63 -8.39 -14.27
N GLN A 34 5.20 -8.56 -15.52
CA GLN A 34 5.48 -7.63 -16.61
C GLN A 34 4.24 -6.82 -16.98
N VAL A 35 4.46 -5.55 -17.33
CA VAL A 35 3.44 -4.72 -17.99
C VAL A 35 3.47 -5.02 -19.49
N SER A 36 2.33 -5.43 -20.05
CA SER A 36 2.25 -5.75 -21.48
C SER A 36 2.52 -4.51 -22.37
N PRO A 37 3.06 -4.68 -23.60
CA PRO A 37 3.22 -3.57 -24.54
C PRO A 37 1.91 -2.80 -24.81
N ARG A 38 0.79 -3.52 -24.88
CA ARG A 38 -0.55 -2.94 -25.02
C ARG A 38 -0.90 -2.02 -23.86
N SER A 39 -0.66 -2.46 -22.62
CA SER A 39 -0.93 -1.66 -21.42
C SER A 39 -0.01 -0.43 -21.35
N ARG A 40 1.27 -0.57 -21.69
CA ARG A 40 2.21 0.58 -21.76
C ARG A 40 1.75 1.62 -22.77
N ALA A 41 1.36 1.19 -23.97
CA ALA A 41 0.83 2.10 -25.00
C ALA A 41 -0.48 2.77 -24.58
N ALA A 42 -1.36 2.07 -23.85
CA ALA A 42 -2.55 2.68 -23.27
C ALA A 42 -2.21 3.76 -22.24
N ILE A 43 -1.24 3.50 -21.36
CA ILE A 43 -0.80 4.46 -20.34
C ILE A 43 -0.12 5.68 -20.98
N ALA A 44 0.68 5.49 -22.02
CA ALA A 44 1.27 6.60 -22.77
C ALA A 44 0.18 7.54 -23.35
N ARG A 45 -0.89 6.99 -23.93
CA ARG A 45 -2.03 7.78 -24.42
C ARG A 45 -2.80 8.51 -23.31
N LEU A 46 -2.82 7.97 -22.09
CA LEU A 46 -3.38 8.70 -20.93
C LEU A 46 -2.52 9.93 -20.61
N ALA A 47 -1.19 9.77 -20.64
CA ALA A 47 -0.24 10.84 -20.38
C ALA A 47 -0.36 11.99 -21.41
N GLU A 48 -0.44 11.66 -22.70
CA GLU A 48 -0.66 12.62 -23.81
C GLU A 48 -1.93 13.45 -23.62
N ARG A 49 -2.95 12.87 -22.96
CA ARG A 49 -4.25 13.52 -22.68
C ARG A 49 -4.32 14.16 -21.30
N HIS A 50 -3.21 14.20 -20.56
CA HIS A 50 -3.14 14.67 -19.17
C HIS A 50 -4.13 13.95 -18.23
N ILE A 51 -4.45 12.69 -18.52
CA ILE A 51 -5.29 11.85 -17.67
C ILE A 51 -4.38 11.13 -16.67
N PRO A 52 -4.50 11.41 -15.36
CA PRO A 52 -3.65 10.78 -14.34
C PRO A 52 -3.93 9.28 -14.21
N LEU A 53 -2.85 8.53 -14.00
CA LEU A 53 -2.87 7.13 -13.60
C LEU A 53 -2.66 7.03 -12.08
N ILE A 54 -3.57 6.33 -11.40
CA ILE A 54 -3.40 5.86 -10.03
C ILE A 54 -3.14 4.36 -10.05
N VAL A 55 -2.07 3.93 -9.41
CA VAL A 55 -1.83 2.53 -9.07
C VAL A 55 -2.41 2.26 -7.68
N ALA A 56 -3.25 1.25 -7.52
CA ALA A 56 -3.87 0.90 -6.24
C ALA A 56 -3.62 -0.57 -5.89
N THR A 57 -2.68 -0.83 -4.97
CA THR A 57 -2.08 -2.15 -4.75
C THR A 57 -2.02 -2.53 -3.26
N GLY A 58 -2.02 -3.85 -3.00
CA GLY A 58 -1.75 -4.41 -1.68
C GLY A 58 -0.28 -4.43 -1.31
N ARG A 59 0.60 -4.28 -2.31
CA ARG A 59 2.06 -4.32 -2.15
C ARG A 59 2.58 -3.19 -1.24
N PRO A 60 3.66 -3.44 -0.47
CA PRO A 60 4.39 -2.40 0.22
C PRO A 60 5.12 -1.48 -0.76
N LEU A 61 5.40 -0.24 -0.33
CA LEU A 61 6.03 0.77 -1.18
C LEU A 61 7.39 0.30 -1.72
N ARG A 62 8.19 -0.37 -0.87
CA ARG A 62 9.51 -0.93 -1.22
C ARG A 62 9.49 -1.90 -2.40
N TRP A 63 8.34 -2.46 -2.79
CA TRP A 63 8.19 -3.36 -3.94
C TRP A 63 7.86 -2.69 -5.26
N LEU A 64 7.58 -1.37 -5.26
CA LEU A 64 7.12 -0.66 -6.44
C LEU A 64 8.20 -0.14 -7.40
N PRO A 65 9.49 0.07 -7.04
CA PRO A 65 10.48 0.54 -8.00
C PRO A 65 10.57 -0.28 -9.29
N PRO A 66 10.61 -1.63 -9.26
CA PRO A 66 10.65 -2.44 -10.48
C PRO A 66 9.39 -2.32 -11.34
N VAL A 67 8.26 -1.92 -10.75
CA VAL A 67 7.01 -1.67 -11.49
C VAL A 67 7.06 -0.31 -12.16
N TRP A 68 7.55 0.73 -11.49
CA TRP A 68 7.62 2.07 -12.06
C TRP A 68 8.55 2.15 -13.26
N GLN A 69 9.67 1.43 -13.23
CA GLN A 69 10.61 1.32 -14.36
C GLN A 69 9.94 0.78 -15.63
N GLN A 70 8.79 0.10 -15.49
CA GLN A 70 8.05 -0.44 -16.62
C GLN A 70 7.01 0.55 -17.20
N LEU A 71 6.71 1.65 -16.51
CA LEU A 71 5.66 2.58 -16.89
C LEU A 71 6.23 3.80 -17.61
N PRO A 72 5.57 4.34 -18.63
CA PRO A 72 5.99 5.57 -19.29
C PRO A 72 5.66 6.84 -18.48
N VAL A 73 5.19 6.68 -17.23
CA VAL A 73 4.78 7.77 -16.33
C VAL A 73 5.12 7.41 -14.88
N SER A 74 5.28 8.42 -14.03
CA SER A 74 5.37 8.26 -12.58
C SER A 74 3.98 8.43 -11.94
N PRO A 75 3.31 7.34 -11.52
CA PRO A 75 1.93 7.38 -11.05
C PRO A 75 1.83 7.87 -9.59
N LEU A 76 0.61 8.26 -9.20
CA LEU A 76 0.25 8.26 -7.78
C LEU A 76 -0.05 6.82 -7.36
N CYS A 77 0.44 6.42 -6.19
CA CYS A 77 0.34 5.05 -5.70
C CYS A 77 -0.43 5.00 -4.39
N ILE A 78 -1.53 4.25 -4.36
CA ILE A 78 -2.21 3.80 -3.14
C ILE A 78 -1.59 2.43 -2.81
N CYS A 79 -0.78 2.35 -1.77
CA CYS A 79 -0.01 1.16 -1.41
C CYS A 79 -0.56 0.53 -0.12
N MET A 80 -0.21 -0.73 0.14
CA MET A 80 -0.57 -1.46 1.37
C MET A 80 -2.08 -1.42 1.62
N ASN A 81 -2.88 -1.78 0.60
CA ASN A 81 -4.35 -1.70 0.58
C ASN A 81 -4.90 -0.30 0.81
N GLY A 82 -4.06 0.72 0.68
CA GLY A 82 -4.39 2.06 1.05
C GLY A 82 -4.06 2.37 2.50
N ALA A 83 -2.95 1.90 3.04
CA ALA A 83 -2.33 2.49 4.24
C ALA A 83 -1.35 3.62 3.88
N LEU A 84 -0.84 3.67 2.64
CA LEU A 84 -0.01 4.77 2.13
C LEU A 84 -0.52 5.37 0.80
N ILE A 85 -0.41 6.70 0.66
CA ILE A 85 -0.51 7.40 -0.63
C ILE A 85 0.86 8.00 -0.93
N TYR A 86 1.43 7.63 -2.07
CA TYR A 86 2.78 8.02 -2.48
C TYR A 86 2.77 8.67 -3.87
N ASP A 87 3.55 9.73 -4.04
CA ASP A 87 3.78 10.39 -5.31
C ASP A 87 5.13 9.95 -5.89
N ALA A 88 5.09 9.07 -6.90
CA ALA A 88 6.29 8.56 -7.53
C ALA A 88 7.04 9.59 -8.37
N PHE A 89 6.41 10.71 -8.72
CA PHE A 89 7.11 11.80 -9.42
C PHE A 89 7.89 12.68 -8.44
N ARG A 90 7.29 13.00 -7.29
CA ARG A 90 7.91 13.87 -6.27
C ARG A 90 8.72 13.11 -5.23
N HIS A 91 8.77 11.79 -5.34
CA HIS A 91 9.35 10.90 -4.34
C HIS A 91 8.87 11.20 -2.92
N LYS A 92 7.55 11.37 -2.75
CA LYS A 92 6.97 11.87 -1.49
C LYS A 92 5.79 11.05 -1.02
N ILE A 93 5.79 10.71 0.27
CA ILE A 93 4.60 10.23 0.96
C ILE A 93 3.63 11.40 1.14
N LEU A 94 2.45 11.28 0.55
CA LEU A 94 1.39 12.28 0.66
C LEU A 94 0.48 12.03 1.86
N ARG A 95 0.27 10.77 2.23
CA ARG A 95 -0.60 10.41 3.34
C ARG A 95 -0.29 9.04 3.91
N ARG A 96 -0.39 8.94 5.24
CA ARG A 96 -0.30 7.71 6.03
C ARG A 96 -1.63 7.46 6.75
N THR A 97 -2.01 6.21 6.89
CA THR A 97 -3.10 5.76 7.77
C THR A 97 -2.61 4.47 8.38
N LEU A 98 -2.19 4.58 9.62
CA LEU A 98 -1.40 3.56 10.32
C LEU A 98 -2.20 3.09 11.53
N LEU A 99 -2.01 1.84 11.91
CA LEU A 99 -2.33 1.38 13.26
C LEU A 99 -1.32 2.01 14.21
N GLN A 100 -1.79 2.66 15.25
CA GLN A 100 -0.94 3.25 16.29
C GLN A 100 -0.36 2.16 17.18
N SER A 101 0.75 2.45 17.87
CA SER A 101 1.44 1.48 18.72
C SER A 101 0.49 0.84 19.75
N ALA A 102 -0.31 1.63 20.47
CA ALA A 102 -1.28 1.10 21.43
C ALA A 102 -2.28 0.11 20.79
N GLU A 103 -2.82 0.44 19.62
CA GLU A 103 -3.74 -0.43 18.87
C GLU A 103 -3.03 -1.73 18.44
N LEU A 104 -1.79 -1.62 17.96
CA LEU A 104 -0.98 -2.79 17.57
C LEU A 104 -0.70 -3.70 18.76
N THR A 105 -0.32 -3.14 19.91
CA THR A 105 -0.05 -3.92 21.12
C THR A 105 -1.30 -4.69 21.55
N ASP A 106 -2.45 -4.02 21.61
CA ASP A 106 -3.72 -4.66 22.01
C ASP A 106 -4.15 -5.77 21.03
N ILE A 107 -4.02 -5.51 19.72
CA ILE A 107 -4.34 -6.47 18.66
C ILE A 107 -3.41 -7.69 18.75
N VAL A 108 -2.10 -7.47 18.80
CA VAL A 108 -1.10 -8.54 18.86
C VAL A 108 -1.30 -9.41 20.09
N GLN A 109 -1.51 -8.81 21.26
CA GLN A 109 -1.77 -9.55 22.49
C GLN A 109 -3.07 -10.35 22.44
N SER A 110 -4.13 -9.80 21.82
CA SER A 110 -5.41 -10.50 21.69
C SER A 110 -5.32 -11.68 20.74
N ILE A 111 -4.63 -11.51 19.60
CA ILE A 111 -4.40 -12.58 18.63
C ILE A 111 -3.48 -13.64 19.22
N HIS A 112 -2.37 -13.27 19.86
CA HIS A 112 -1.43 -14.23 20.44
C HIS A 112 -2.08 -15.10 21.54
N ARG A 113 -3.03 -14.55 22.31
CA ARG A 113 -3.81 -15.34 23.28
C ARG A 113 -4.77 -16.32 22.61
N ALA A 114 -5.40 -15.94 21.50
CA ALA A 114 -6.35 -16.78 20.78
C ALA A 114 -5.69 -17.81 19.85
N LEU A 115 -4.51 -17.45 19.30
CA LEU A 115 -3.71 -18.23 18.37
C LEU A 115 -2.24 -18.17 18.81
N PRO A 116 -1.82 -18.98 19.80
CA PRO A 116 -0.45 -18.98 20.32
C PRO A 116 0.61 -19.28 19.25
N GLU A 117 0.27 -20.13 18.28
CA GLU A 117 1.12 -20.51 17.13
C GLU A 117 1.21 -19.42 16.04
N ALA A 118 0.49 -18.30 16.20
CA ALA A 118 0.53 -17.22 15.21
C ALA A 118 1.89 -16.51 15.21
N CYS A 119 2.44 -16.39 14.01
CA CYS A 119 3.63 -15.63 13.70
C CYS A 119 3.25 -14.22 13.26
N PHE A 120 4.02 -13.22 13.69
CA PHE A 120 3.72 -11.80 13.42
C PHE A 120 4.82 -11.12 12.61
N ALA A 121 4.42 -10.20 11.75
CA ALA A 121 5.32 -9.26 11.10
C ALA A 121 4.60 -7.92 10.87
N VAL A 122 5.35 -6.84 10.67
CA VAL A 122 4.78 -5.54 10.33
C VAL A 122 5.41 -4.98 9.06
N GLU A 123 4.59 -4.33 8.23
CA GLU A 123 5.04 -3.39 7.22
C GLU A 123 4.90 -1.97 7.77
N ARG A 124 6.04 -1.30 7.95
CA ARG A 124 6.13 0.10 8.34
C ARG A 124 6.30 0.96 7.10
N SER A 125 5.75 2.18 7.13
CA SER A 125 5.86 3.10 5.99
C SER A 125 7.24 3.76 5.83
N GLY A 126 8.15 3.59 6.80
CA GLY A 126 9.43 4.29 6.88
C GLY A 126 9.29 5.78 7.27
N ALA A 127 10.42 6.45 7.51
CA ALA A 127 10.45 7.89 7.77
C ALA A 127 10.23 8.71 6.47
N ASP A 128 9.86 9.98 6.62
CA ASP A 128 9.71 10.93 5.49
C ASP A 128 11.06 11.40 4.92
N THR A 129 12.18 10.89 5.45
CA THR A 129 13.50 11.21 4.92
C THR A 129 13.51 10.84 3.44
N GLN A 130 13.68 11.86 2.58
CA GLN A 130 13.94 11.67 1.16
C GLN A 130 14.88 10.48 1.02
N SER A 131 14.53 9.54 0.14
CA SER A 131 15.38 8.42 -0.27
C SER A 131 16.82 8.86 -0.09
N GLN A 132 17.51 8.25 0.89
CA GLN A 132 18.94 8.45 1.01
C GLN A 132 19.49 8.21 -0.40
N GLY A 133 20.49 8.95 -0.86
CA GLY A 133 20.87 9.01 -2.28
C GLY A 133 21.25 7.68 -2.96
N ASP A 134 21.03 6.54 -2.32
CA ASP A 134 21.15 5.16 -2.79
C ASP A 134 19.92 4.63 -3.59
N GLY A 135 18.81 5.37 -3.63
CA GLY A 135 17.61 4.98 -4.38
C GLY A 135 16.71 3.96 -3.67
N HIS A 136 16.92 3.69 -2.38
CA HIS A 136 16.00 2.86 -1.60
C HIS A 136 14.75 3.65 -1.19
N LEU A 137 13.57 3.06 -1.40
CA LEU A 137 12.32 3.65 -0.94
C LEU A 137 12.11 3.43 0.56
N PRO A 138 11.42 4.36 1.24
CA PRO A 138 11.11 4.19 2.65
C PRO A 138 10.16 3.01 2.87
N GLY A 139 10.39 2.30 3.96
CA GLY A 139 9.59 1.16 4.39
C GLY A 139 10.47 0.12 5.06
N GLU A 140 9.90 -0.59 6.03
CA GLU A 140 10.60 -1.64 6.76
C GLU A 140 9.64 -2.81 6.97
N PHE A 141 10.12 -4.01 6.62
CA PHE A 141 9.46 -5.25 6.99
C PHE A 141 10.20 -5.83 8.19
N LEU A 142 9.51 -5.97 9.32
CA LEU A 142 10.09 -6.43 10.58
C LEU A 142 9.32 -7.67 11.04
N ILE A 143 10.06 -8.72 11.41
CA ILE A 143 9.50 -10.03 11.78
C ILE A 143 9.62 -10.24 13.29
N ALA A 144 8.59 -10.78 13.94
CA ALA A 144 8.70 -11.25 15.31
C ALA A 144 9.56 -12.53 15.35
N GLU A 145 10.44 -12.65 16.34
CA GLU A 145 11.37 -13.78 16.49
C GLU A 145 10.71 -15.17 16.53
N ASN A 146 9.41 -15.27 16.81
CA ASN A 146 8.67 -16.53 16.82
C ASN A 146 8.41 -17.15 15.44
N ALA A 147 9.08 -16.70 14.37
CA ALA A 147 8.64 -16.89 12.99
C ALA A 147 9.77 -17.16 11.98
N GLU A 148 10.77 -17.99 12.32
CA GLU A 148 12.03 -18.05 11.57
C GLU A 148 11.91 -18.47 10.10
N GLU A 149 10.90 -19.27 9.71
CA GLU A 149 10.80 -19.84 8.35
C GLU A 149 9.51 -19.52 7.58
N VAL A 150 8.54 -18.83 8.20
CA VAL A 150 7.18 -18.73 7.63
C VAL A 150 6.99 -17.56 6.66
N TRP A 151 7.98 -16.66 6.55
CA TRP A 151 7.91 -15.44 5.74
C TRP A 151 8.72 -15.55 4.45
N TYR A 152 8.33 -14.83 3.40
CA TYR A 152 9.12 -14.80 2.16
C TYR A 152 10.41 -13.99 2.34
N GLU A 153 10.36 -12.95 3.17
CA GLU A 153 11.46 -12.05 3.50
C GLU A 153 12.42 -12.64 4.55
N GLN A 154 13.10 -13.74 4.20
CA GLN A 154 14.00 -14.47 5.10
C GLN A 154 15.11 -13.60 5.73
N ASN A 155 15.57 -12.59 4.99
CA ASN A 155 16.62 -11.64 5.40
C ASN A 155 16.09 -10.40 6.13
N ALA A 156 14.79 -10.31 6.40
CA ALA A 156 14.26 -9.18 7.14
C ALA A 156 14.78 -9.16 8.59
N PRO A 157 14.96 -7.95 9.17
CA PRO A 157 15.30 -7.82 10.57
C PRO A 157 14.25 -8.50 11.46
N ARG A 158 14.72 -8.97 12.62
CA ARG A 158 13.90 -9.66 13.62
C ARG A 158 13.90 -8.86 14.92
N THR A 159 12.81 -8.98 15.67
CA THR A 159 12.67 -8.34 16.98
C THR A 159 11.70 -9.11 17.87
N THR A 160 11.64 -8.76 19.15
CA THR A 160 10.68 -9.35 20.09
C THR A 160 9.25 -8.94 19.73
N LEU A 161 8.26 -9.77 20.08
CA LEU A 161 6.86 -9.44 19.81
C LEU A 161 6.41 -8.12 20.47
N ALA A 162 6.95 -7.81 21.65
CA ALA A 162 6.70 -6.54 22.33
C ALA A 162 7.21 -5.36 21.49
N ALA A 163 8.51 -5.38 21.14
CA ALA A 163 9.16 -4.32 20.36
C ALA A 163 8.55 -4.15 18.96
N LEU A 164 8.03 -5.23 18.35
CA LEU A 164 7.32 -5.17 17.07
C LEU A 164 6.16 -4.16 17.10
N SER A 165 5.46 -4.08 18.24
CA SER A 165 4.24 -3.27 18.44
C SER A 165 4.49 -1.86 18.99
N GLU A 166 5.74 -1.50 19.32
CA GLU A 166 6.10 -0.21 19.93
C GLU A 166 6.03 0.98 18.96
N GLU A 167 5.97 0.73 17.65
CA GLU A 167 5.88 1.76 16.63
C GLU A 167 4.66 1.59 15.72
N PRO A 168 4.07 2.69 15.21
CA PRO A 168 2.98 2.61 14.26
C PRO A 168 3.34 1.85 12.97
N ALA A 169 2.41 1.03 12.49
CA ALA A 169 2.58 0.22 11.30
C ALA A 169 1.48 0.49 10.27
N ALA A 170 1.83 0.38 8.99
CA ALA A 170 0.86 0.47 7.91
C ALA A 170 0.02 -0.81 7.82
N LYS A 171 0.62 -1.95 8.13
CA LYS A 171 -0.02 -3.26 8.12
C LYS A 171 0.64 -4.17 9.14
N LEU A 172 -0.17 -4.88 9.91
CA LEU A 172 0.22 -6.05 10.69
C LEU A 172 -0.09 -7.29 9.85
N LEU A 173 0.87 -8.20 9.75
CA LEU A 173 0.72 -9.48 9.08
C LEU A 173 0.71 -10.57 10.15
N VAL A 174 -0.27 -11.46 10.05
CA VAL A 174 -0.44 -12.58 10.98
C VAL A 174 -0.47 -13.86 10.16
N ARG A 175 0.41 -14.79 10.48
CA ARG A 175 0.53 -16.07 9.77
C ARG A 175 0.37 -17.24 10.74
N CYS A 176 -0.39 -18.24 10.34
CA CYS A 176 -0.49 -19.52 11.05
C CYS A 176 -0.54 -20.62 9.99
N THR A 177 0.41 -21.56 10.03
CA THR A 177 0.52 -22.62 9.02
C THR A 177 -0.47 -23.76 9.23
N GLU A 178 -1.09 -23.83 10.41
CA GLU A 178 -2.04 -24.88 10.77
C GLU A 178 -3.48 -24.55 10.35
N LEU A 179 -3.77 -23.28 10.05
CA LEU A 179 -5.10 -22.79 9.71
C LEU A 179 -5.10 -22.16 8.33
N SER A 180 -6.24 -22.27 7.64
CA SER A 180 -6.51 -21.47 6.45
C SER A 180 -6.66 -19.98 6.81
N SER A 181 -6.48 -19.09 5.84
CA SER A 181 -6.72 -17.65 6.05
C SER A 181 -8.19 -17.39 6.41
N ALA A 182 -9.12 -18.16 5.84
CA ALA A 182 -10.54 -18.08 6.16
C ALA A 182 -10.82 -18.43 7.63
N GLU A 183 -10.31 -19.56 8.13
CA GLU A 183 -10.47 -19.97 9.52
C GLU A 183 -9.82 -18.96 10.49
N MET A 184 -8.60 -18.50 10.17
CA MET A 184 -7.96 -17.44 10.95
C MET A 184 -8.81 -16.17 10.98
N ALA A 185 -9.44 -15.79 9.87
CA ALA A 185 -10.24 -14.57 9.80
C ALA A 185 -11.49 -14.63 10.69
N GLU A 186 -12.15 -15.78 10.78
CA GLU A 186 -13.30 -15.97 11.69
C GLU A 186 -12.89 -15.82 13.16
N ILE A 187 -11.68 -16.27 13.52
CA ILE A 187 -11.14 -16.12 14.88
C ILE A 187 -10.69 -14.67 15.15
N VAL A 188 -10.00 -14.05 14.19
CA VAL A 188 -9.30 -12.77 14.40
C VAL A 188 -10.20 -11.55 14.23
N ARG A 189 -11.17 -11.56 13.31
CA ARG A 189 -12.04 -10.38 13.07
C ARG A 189 -12.75 -9.88 14.34
N PRO A 190 -13.40 -10.73 15.15
CA PRO A 190 -14.06 -10.28 16.37
C PRO A 190 -13.11 -9.69 17.41
N LEU A 191 -11.81 -10.02 17.35
CA LEU A 191 -10.79 -9.55 18.29
C LEU A 191 -10.27 -8.14 17.94
N VAL A 192 -10.43 -7.71 16.68
CA VAL A 192 -9.83 -6.47 16.19
C VAL A 192 -10.86 -5.42 15.76
N ASP A 193 -12.11 -5.84 15.52
CA ASP A 193 -13.19 -4.91 15.21
C ASP A 193 -13.58 -4.07 16.44
N PRO A 194 -13.92 -2.78 16.27
CA PRO A 194 -13.92 -2.00 15.03
C PRO A 194 -12.58 -1.25 14.78
N VAL A 195 -11.54 -1.53 15.58
CA VAL A 195 -10.28 -0.78 15.61
C VAL A 195 -9.41 -1.03 14.38
N ALA A 196 -9.44 -2.24 13.82
CA ALA A 196 -8.77 -2.60 12.59
C ALA A 196 -9.70 -3.43 11.69
N HIS A 197 -9.26 -3.71 10.46
CA HIS A 197 -9.96 -4.63 9.58
C HIS A 197 -9.00 -5.70 9.07
N VAL A 198 -9.53 -6.91 8.88
CA VAL A 198 -8.81 -8.09 8.40
C VAL A 198 -9.07 -8.28 6.91
N THR A 199 -8.01 -8.54 6.15
CA THR A 199 -8.07 -8.92 4.73
C THR A 199 -7.12 -10.07 4.44
N TYR A 200 -7.38 -10.82 3.39
CA TYR A 200 -6.47 -11.80 2.82
C TYR A 200 -6.82 -11.98 1.34
N SER A 201 -5.82 -12.32 0.52
CA SER A 201 -6.01 -12.49 -0.94
C SER A 201 -5.91 -13.95 -1.38
N ILE A 202 -5.20 -14.78 -0.62
CA ILE A 202 -4.99 -16.20 -0.87
C ILE A 202 -5.23 -16.93 0.45
N ASP A 203 -5.88 -18.10 0.34
CA ASP A 203 -6.19 -18.93 1.49
C ASP A 203 -5.00 -19.83 1.85
N SER A 204 -3.97 -19.22 2.44
CA SER A 204 -2.66 -19.82 2.71
C SER A 204 -2.18 -19.61 4.15
N GLY A 205 -3.11 -19.32 5.06
CA GLY A 205 -2.80 -19.08 6.47
C GLY A 205 -2.13 -17.73 6.71
N LEU A 206 -2.46 -16.71 5.91
CA LEU A 206 -1.93 -15.35 6.04
C LEU A 206 -3.06 -14.33 6.06
N LEU A 207 -3.10 -13.54 7.14
CA LEU A 207 -3.94 -12.36 7.28
C LEU A 207 -3.13 -11.08 7.18
N GLU A 208 -3.78 -10.06 6.63
CA GLU A 208 -3.33 -8.68 6.59
C GLU A 208 -4.31 -7.82 7.41
N ILE A 209 -3.81 -7.16 8.45
CA ILE A 209 -4.58 -6.32 9.36
C ILE A 209 -4.13 -4.87 9.21
N SER A 210 -5.07 -3.98 8.96
CA SER A 210 -4.79 -2.56 8.73
C SER A 210 -5.88 -1.67 9.33
N HIS A 211 -5.57 -0.39 9.51
CA HIS A 211 -6.52 0.60 9.99
C HIS A 211 -7.83 0.60 9.13
N PRO A 212 -9.04 0.81 9.67
CA PRO A 212 -10.32 0.61 8.96
C PRO A 212 -10.53 1.56 7.76
N LEU A 213 -9.87 2.72 7.79
CA LEU A 213 -9.83 3.67 6.67
C LEU A 213 -8.81 3.31 5.59
N ALA A 214 -7.97 2.30 5.82
CA ALA A 214 -6.94 1.88 4.87
C ALA A 214 -7.51 0.93 3.81
N THR A 215 -8.34 1.47 2.91
CA THR A 215 -8.91 0.70 1.80
C THR A 215 -8.69 1.38 0.45
N LYS A 216 -8.42 0.58 -0.60
CA LYS A 216 -8.22 1.07 -1.98
C LYS A 216 -9.43 1.91 -2.44
N GLY A 217 -10.64 1.42 -2.16
CA GLY A 217 -11.91 2.02 -2.57
C GLY A 217 -12.26 3.35 -1.91
N LYS A 218 -11.91 3.57 -0.63
CA LYS A 218 -12.16 4.85 0.04
C LYS A 218 -11.11 5.90 -0.32
N ARG A 219 -9.87 5.48 -0.60
CA ARG A 219 -8.73 6.41 -0.78
C ARG A 219 -8.59 7.06 -2.14
N TRP A 220 -9.01 6.43 -3.23
CA TRP A 220 -8.91 7.07 -4.54
C TRP A 220 -9.72 8.39 -4.59
N ARG A 221 -10.84 8.47 -3.85
CA ARG A 221 -11.64 9.70 -3.71
C ARG A 221 -10.85 10.81 -3.02
N THR A 222 -10.08 10.49 -1.97
CA THR A 222 -9.21 11.46 -1.28
C THR A 222 -8.11 11.98 -2.19
N CYS A 223 -7.44 11.10 -2.96
CA CYS A 223 -6.44 11.51 -3.97
C CYS A 223 -7.01 12.48 -5.02
N TRP A 224 -8.28 12.29 -5.39
CA TRP A 224 -8.93 13.13 -6.40
C TRP A 224 -9.44 14.47 -5.84
N ILE A 225 -10.09 14.43 -4.68
CA ILE A 225 -10.74 15.60 -4.05
C ILE A 225 -9.70 16.56 -3.49
N ALA A 226 -8.61 16.06 -2.89
CA ALA A 226 -7.57 16.89 -2.28
C ALA A 226 -6.68 17.65 -3.30
N GLY A 227 -7.02 17.63 -4.59
CA GLY A 227 -6.25 18.33 -5.63
C GLY A 227 -4.89 17.68 -5.94
N THR A 228 -4.51 16.59 -5.27
CA THR A 228 -3.23 15.89 -5.49
C THR A 228 -3.07 15.35 -6.92
N CYS A 229 -4.16 15.05 -7.63
CA CYS A 229 -4.16 14.69 -9.05
C CYS A 229 -4.21 15.89 -10.02
N ARG A 230 -4.45 17.13 -9.55
CA ARG A 230 -4.53 18.32 -10.41
C ARG A 230 -3.14 18.91 -10.62
N ARG A 231 -2.29 18.20 -11.37
CA ARG A 231 -1.01 18.77 -11.84
C ARG A 231 -1.30 19.93 -12.81
N ARG A 232 -0.65 21.08 -12.62
CA ARG A 232 -0.39 22.05 -13.70
C ARG A 232 1.06 21.83 -14.18
N PRO A 233 1.34 21.94 -15.49
CA PRO A 233 2.69 21.89 -16.03
C PRO A 233 3.55 23.03 -15.48
#